data_AF-A0A2E7SGB1-F1
#
_entry.id   AF-A0A2E7SGB1-F1
#
_cell.length_a   1.000
_cell.length_b   1.000
_cell.length_c   1.000
_cell.angle_alpha   90.00
_cell.angle_beta   90.00
_cell.angle_gamma   90.00
#
_symmetry.space_group_name_H-M   'P 1'
#
loop_
_entity.id
_entity.type
_entity.pdbx_description
1 polymer ?
#
loop_
_entity_poly.entity_id
_entity_poly.type
_entity_poly.pdbx_seq_one_letter_code
_entity_poly.pdbx_strand_id
1 'polypeptide(L)'
;MTKVDAIDAGKWFLIHTTGSTNEGVIARSLISAGAEVALVVRRAKDETRLIARATRSAVNDGVHLGHLMSQLTETLDGEGGGHAGAAGWSGDVPAITARSGFIAALSATRRD
;
A
#
# COMPACT_ATOMS: atom_id res chain seq x y z
N MET A 1 9.18 -17.42 -7.40
CA MET A 1 8.06 -17.52 -6.44
C MET A 1 7.86 -16.15 -5.83
N THR A 2 6.70 -15.53 -6.01
CA THR A 2 6.41 -14.25 -5.36
C THR A 2 6.28 -14.49 -3.86
N LYS A 3 7.07 -13.78 -3.05
CA LYS A 3 7.00 -13.86 -1.59
C LYS A 3 5.93 -12.88 -1.09
N VAL A 4 5.01 -13.39 -0.28
CA VAL A 4 4.07 -12.58 0.51
C VAL A 4 4.70 -12.41 1.89
N ASP A 5 4.78 -11.18 2.39
CA ASP A 5 5.14 -10.94 3.79
C ASP A 5 3.98 -10.29 4.54
N ALA A 6 3.81 -10.64 5.80
CA ALA A 6 2.88 -10.03 6.73
C ALA A 6 3.66 -9.37 7.87
N ILE A 7 3.33 -8.13 8.20
CA ILE A 7 3.99 -7.34 9.24
C ILE A 7 2.98 -6.48 9.99
N ASP A 8 3.33 -6.09 11.21
CA ASP A 8 2.66 -5.02 11.93
C ASP A 8 3.31 -3.68 11.55
N ALA A 9 2.59 -2.86 10.79
CA ALA A 9 2.97 -1.50 10.45
C ALA A 9 2.38 -0.54 11.49
N GLY A 10 3.09 -0.36 12.61
CA GLY A 10 2.58 0.37 13.76
C GLY A 10 1.43 -0.39 14.44
N LYS A 11 0.19 0.09 14.28
CA LYS A 11 -1.03 -0.53 14.82
C LYS A 11 -1.85 -1.30 13.78
N TRP A 12 -1.32 -1.41 12.55
CA TRP A 12 -2.04 -1.94 11.40
C TRP A 12 -1.41 -3.24 10.92
N PHE A 13 -2.22 -4.29 10.81
CA PHE A 13 -1.78 -5.55 10.22
C PHE A 13 -1.73 -5.44 8.69
N LEU A 14 -0.51 -5.36 8.15
CA LEU A 14 -0.23 -5.20 6.73
C LEU A 14 0.21 -6.52 6.12
N ILE A 15 -0.42 -6.91 5.00
CA ILE A 15 0.12 -7.94 4.11
C ILE A 15 0.52 -7.31 2.79
N HIS A 16 1.74 -7.56 2.34
CA HIS A 16 2.21 -7.07 1.05
C HIS A 16 2.90 -8.13 0.21
N THR A 17 2.95 -7.88 -1.10
CA THR A 17 3.55 -8.79 -2.06
C THR A 17 4.00 -8.05 -3.32
N THR A 18 4.82 -8.69 -4.15
CA THR A 18 5.23 -8.16 -5.46
C THR A 18 4.42 -8.79 -6.59
N GLY A 19 3.59 -8.03 -7.28
CA GLY A 19 2.70 -8.53 -8.34
C GLY A 19 3.17 -8.22 -9.76
N SER A 20 2.60 -8.92 -10.75
CA SER A 20 2.79 -8.65 -12.18
C SER A 20 1.52 -8.10 -12.85
N THR A 21 0.37 -8.75 -12.67
CA THR A 21 -0.94 -8.31 -13.22
C THR A 21 -2.05 -8.54 -12.20
N ASN A 22 -3.22 -7.95 -12.43
CA ASN A 22 -4.41 -8.09 -11.57
C ASN A 22 -4.19 -7.65 -10.13
N GLU A 23 -3.42 -6.58 -9.93
CA GLU A 23 -2.97 -6.09 -8.63
C GLU A 23 -4.15 -5.80 -7.70
N GLY A 24 -5.26 -5.26 -8.23
CA GLY A 24 -6.48 -5.02 -7.46
C GLY A 24 -7.19 -6.30 -6.99
N VAL A 25 -7.10 -7.39 -7.75
CA VAL A 25 -7.64 -8.71 -7.36
C VAL A 25 -6.75 -9.31 -6.29
N ILE A 26 -5.42 -9.27 -6.48
CA ILE A 26 -4.45 -9.75 -5.50
C ILE A 26 -4.64 -9.00 -4.17
N ALA A 27 -4.70 -7.67 -4.20
CA ALA A 27 -4.91 -6.85 -3.00
C ALA A 27 -6.22 -7.21 -2.29
N ARG A 28 -7.30 -7.49 -3.04
CA ARG A 28 -8.56 -7.93 -2.45
C ARG A 28 -8.45 -9.31 -1.79
N SER A 29 -7.73 -10.25 -2.40
CA SER A 29 -7.48 -11.56 -1.81
C SER A 29 -6.68 -11.47 -0.51
N LEU A 30 -5.71 -10.55 -0.43
CA LEU A 30 -4.96 -10.30 0.80
C LEU A 30 -5.86 -9.74 1.93
N ILE A 31 -6.78 -8.84 1.60
CA ILE A 31 -7.81 -8.38 2.56
C ILE A 31 -8.67 -9.55 3.03
N SER A 32 -9.15 -10.40 2.11
CA SER A 32 -9.92 -11.60 2.47
C SER A 32 -9.12 -12.61 3.32
N ALA A 33 -7.80 -12.62 3.21
CA ALA A 33 -6.91 -13.45 4.02
C ALA A 33 -6.68 -12.90 5.45
N GLY A 34 -7.29 -11.75 5.79
CA GLY A 34 -7.26 -11.16 7.12
C GLY A 34 -6.38 -9.91 7.25
N ALA A 35 -5.83 -9.38 6.15
CA ALA A 35 -5.10 -8.11 6.20
C ALA A 35 -6.03 -6.94 6.53
N GLU A 36 -5.64 -6.06 7.46
CA GLU A 36 -6.33 -4.78 7.67
C GLU A 36 -6.03 -3.82 6.52
N VAL A 37 -4.76 -3.85 6.08
CA VAL A 37 -4.26 -3.12 4.91
C VAL A 37 -3.48 -4.10 4.02
N ALA A 38 -3.70 -4.03 2.71
CA ALA A 38 -3.00 -4.84 1.73
C ALA A 38 -2.24 -3.94 0.75
N LEU A 39 -1.00 -4.28 0.42
CA LEU A 39 -0.17 -3.57 -0.56
C LEU A 39 0.37 -4.53 -1.62
N VAL A 40 0.15 -4.20 -2.88
CA VAL A 40 0.77 -4.89 -4.01
C VAL A 40 1.75 -3.93 -4.67
N VAL A 41 3.02 -4.36 -4.73
CA VAL A 41 4.09 -3.61 -5.38
C VAL A 41 4.33 -4.23 -6.75
N ARG A 42 4.30 -3.43 -7.81
CA ARG A 42 4.70 -3.87 -9.14
C ARG A 42 5.87 -3.02 -9.61
N ARG A 43 6.84 -3.67 -10.25
CA ARG A 43 7.93 -2.99 -10.94
C ARG A 43 7.94 -3.45 -12.40
N ALA A 44 7.86 -2.50 -13.33
CA ALA A 44 8.00 -2.77 -14.75
C ALA A 44 8.93 -1.74 -15.39
N LYS A 45 10.01 -2.19 -16.03
CA LYS A 45 11.05 -1.34 -16.66
C LYS A 45 11.61 -0.28 -15.71
N ASP A 46 11.09 0.95 -15.76
CA ASP A 46 11.48 2.15 -15.02
C ASP A 46 10.30 2.79 -14.27
N GLU A 47 9.23 2.02 -14.04
CA GLU A 47 8.11 2.44 -13.20
C GLU A 47 7.87 1.45 -12.05
N THR A 48 7.72 1.98 -10.85
CA THR A 48 7.15 1.27 -9.69
C THR A 48 5.71 1.71 -9.52
N ARG A 49 4.80 0.76 -9.28
CA ARG A 49 3.41 1.03 -8.92
C ARG A 49 3.06 0.36 -7.60
N LEU A 50 2.40 1.10 -6.73
CA LEU A 50 1.80 0.65 -5.49
C LEU A 50 0.29 0.60 -5.65
N ILE A 51 -0.33 -0.51 -5.28
CA ILE A 51 -1.77 -0.65 -5.21
C ILE A 51 -2.12 -1.04 -3.78
N ALA A 52 -2.85 -0.19 -3.08
CA ALA A 52 -3.25 -0.43 -1.70
C ALA A 52 -4.77 -0.59 -1.56
N ARG A 53 -5.16 -1.46 -0.63
CA ARG A 53 -6.55 -1.66 -0.17
C ARG A 53 -6.56 -1.66 1.35
N ALA A 54 -7.64 -1.19 1.94
CA ALA A 54 -7.88 -1.27 3.37
C ALA A 54 -9.29 -1.82 3.64
N THR A 55 -9.45 -2.51 4.76
CA THR A 55 -10.78 -2.92 5.24
C THR A 55 -11.60 -1.68 5.63
N ARG A 56 -12.93 -1.82 5.64
CA ARG A 56 -13.81 -0.75 6.12
C ARG A 56 -13.54 -0.40 7.59
N SER A 57 -13.22 -1.39 8.43
CA SER A 57 -12.84 -1.16 9.82
C SER A 57 -11.59 -0.30 9.90
N ALA A 58 -10.52 -0.66 9.18
CA ALA A 58 -9.28 0.11 9.19
C ALA A 58 -9.49 1.56 8.73
N VAL A 59 -10.36 1.78 7.73
CA VAL A 59 -10.72 3.13 7.29
C VAL A 59 -11.46 3.92 8.37
N ASN A 60 -12.43 3.29 9.04
CA ASN A 60 -13.16 3.91 10.13
C ASN A 60 -12.27 4.20 11.34
N ASP A 61 -11.24 3.37 11.56
CA ASP A 61 -10.30 3.46 12.68
C ASP A 61 -9.13 4.44 12.40
N GLY A 62 -9.11 5.12 11.24
CA GLY A 62 -8.16 6.20 10.95
C GLY A 62 -7.32 6.07 9.66
N VAL A 63 -7.37 4.93 8.95
CA VAL A 63 -6.62 4.77 7.69
C VAL A 63 -7.25 5.55 6.54
N HIS A 64 -6.48 6.44 5.90
CA HIS A 64 -6.87 7.08 4.64
C HIS A 64 -5.81 6.86 3.55
N LEU A 65 -5.93 5.77 2.78
CA LEU A 65 -4.92 5.37 1.80
C LEU A 65 -4.66 6.43 0.72
N GLY A 66 -5.68 7.16 0.28
CA GLY A 66 -5.50 8.26 -0.68
C GLY A 66 -4.58 9.37 -0.16
N HIS A 67 -4.62 9.65 1.15
CA HIS A 67 -3.75 10.67 1.76
C HIS A 67 -2.34 10.12 1.89
N LEU A 68 -2.19 8.87 2.35
CA LEU A 68 -0.88 8.21 2.43
C LEU A 68 -0.17 8.19 1.07
N MET A 69 -0.88 7.85 -0.02
CA MET A 69 -0.31 7.86 -1.37
C MET A 69 0.02 9.28 -1.86
N SER A 70 -0.76 10.29 -1.46
CA SER A 70 -0.44 11.69 -1.79
C SER A 70 0.81 12.15 -1.03
N GLN A 71 0.93 11.83 0.25
CA GLN A 71 2.14 12.11 1.05
C GLN A 71 3.38 11.42 0.48
N LEU A 72 3.22 10.23 -0.12
CA LEU A 72 4.32 9.60 -0.84
C LEU A 72 4.78 10.44 -2.03
N THR A 73 3.91 11.12 -2.78
CA THR A 73 4.36 12.01 -3.88
C THR A 73 5.19 13.19 -3.41
N GLU A 74 4.95 13.69 -2.19
CA GLU A 74 5.74 14.78 -1.62
C GLU A 74 7.17 14.34 -1.24
N THR A 75 7.38 13.04 -1.02
CA THR A 75 8.65 12.48 -0.54
C THR A 75 9.38 11.66 -1.61
N LEU A 76 8.63 10.98 -2.46
CA LEU A 76 9.03 10.12 -3.55
C LEU A 76 8.32 10.66 -4.80
N ASP A 77 9.04 11.40 -5.62
CA ASP A 77 8.55 11.98 -6.87
C ASP A 77 7.68 10.98 -7.67
N GLY A 78 6.58 11.45 -8.25
CA GLY A 78 5.59 10.60 -8.91
C GLY A 78 4.15 11.07 -8.72
N GLU A 79 3.20 10.17 -8.99
CA GLU A 79 1.76 10.42 -8.91
C GLU A 79 1.11 9.48 -7.91
N GLY A 80 0.24 10.00 -7.05
CA GLY A 80 -0.39 9.22 -5.98
C GLY A 80 -1.70 9.82 -5.50
N GLY A 81 -2.63 8.96 -5.14
CA GLY A 81 -3.96 9.36 -4.69
C GLY A 81 -4.99 8.24 -4.71
N GLY A 82 -6.25 8.59 -4.48
CA GLY A 82 -7.38 7.66 -4.47
C GLY A 82 -8.33 7.91 -3.31
N HIS A 83 -9.07 6.88 -2.93
CA HIS A 83 -10.05 6.93 -1.84
C HIS A 83 -9.47 6.35 -0.54
N ALA A 84 -10.16 6.58 0.58
CA ALA A 84 -9.74 6.10 1.90
C ALA A 84 -9.45 4.59 1.93
N GLY A 85 -10.31 3.77 1.30
CA GLY A 85 -10.19 2.30 1.29
C GLY A 85 -9.43 1.70 0.09
N ALA A 86 -9.09 2.49 -0.92
CA ALA A 86 -8.39 2.03 -2.12
C ALA A 86 -7.65 3.17 -2.79
N ALA A 87 -6.33 3.04 -2.94
CA ALA A 87 -5.47 4.06 -3.50
C ALA A 87 -4.28 3.46 -4.23
N GLY A 88 -3.59 4.28 -5.01
CA GLY A 88 -2.36 3.89 -5.68
C GLY A 88 -1.35 5.01 -5.77
N TRP A 89 -0.11 4.61 -6.04
CA TRP A 89 1.00 5.51 -6.31
C TRP A 89 1.84 4.92 -7.44
N SER A 90 2.44 5.77 -8.27
CA SER A 90 3.37 5.37 -9.33
C SER A 90 4.50 6.39 -9.50
N GLY A 91 5.71 5.89 -9.75
CA GLY A 91 6.88 6.73 -9.99
C GLY A 91 8.13 5.91 -10.30
N ASP A 92 9.17 6.57 -10.81
CA ASP A 92 10.47 5.95 -11.10
C ASP A 92 11.38 5.96 -9.86
N VAL A 93 11.02 5.12 -8.89
CA VAL A 93 11.87 4.84 -7.74
C VAL A 93 12.03 3.33 -7.57
N PRO A 94 13.10 2.83 -6.91
CA PRO A 94 13.22 1.42 -6.61
C PRO A 94 12.03 0.89 -5.81
N ALA A 95 11.57 -0.33 -6.12
CA ALA A 95 10.41 -0.95 -5.46
C ALA A 95 10.55 -1.01 -3.93
N ILE A 96 11.77 -1.22 -3.44
CA ILE A 96 12.07 -1.22 -2.00
C ILE A 96 11.86 0.16 -1.38
N THR A 97 12.23 1.23 -2.07
CA THR A 97 12.06 2.62 -1.61
C THR A 97 10.58 2.96 -1.50
N ALA A 98 9.80 2.68 -2.55
CA ALA A 98 8.35 2.92 -2.56
C ALA A 98 7.63 2.11 -1.46
N ARG A 99 7.96 0.82 -1.32
CA ARG A 99 7.40 -0.05 -0.28
C ARG A 99 7.74 0.45 1.12
N SER A 100 9.01 0.76 1.38
CA SER A 100 9.45 1.23 2.70
C SER A 100 8.83 2.57 3.06
N GLY A 101 8.71 3.49 2.09
CA GLY A 101 8.00 4.76 2.29
C GLY A 101 6.55 4.55 2.68
N PHE A 102 5.83 3.66 1.97
CA PHE A 102 4.45 3.32 2.31
C PHE A 102 4.32 2.74 3.72
N ILE A 103 5.19 1.78 4.08
CA ILE A 103 5.17 1.14 5.41
C ILE A 103 5.43 2.18 6.50
N ALA A 104 6.37 3.11 6.29
CA ALA A 104 6.65 4.17 7.25
C ALA A 104 5.45 5.11 7.43
N ALA A 105 4.82 5.54 6.33
CA ALA A 105 3.63 6.40 6.37
C ALA A 105 2.45 5.72 7.06
N LEU A 106 2.19 4.44 6.75
CA LEU A 106 1.16 3.66 7.42
C LEU A 106 1.45 3.47 8.91
N SER A 107 2.70 3.20 9.27
CA SER A 107 3.11 3.01 10.67
C SER A 107 2.94 4.28 11.52
N ALA A 108 3.02 5.46 10.89
CA ALA A 108 2.78 6.74 11.54
C ALA A 108 1.28 7.06 11.72
N THR A 109 0.38 6.29 11.10
CA THR A 109 -1.06 6.52 11.18
C THR A 109 -1.58 6.06 12.54
N ARG A 110 -2.19 6.99 13.28
CA ARG A 110 -2.81 6.70 14.57
C ARG A 110 -4.08 5.87 14.35
N ARG A 111 -4.35 4.97 15.30
CA ARG A 111 -5.60 4.24 15.40
C ARG A 111 -6.47 4.96 16.43
N ASP A 112 -7.67 5.34 16.02
CA ASP A 112 -8.65 6.04 16.86
C ASP A 112 -9.41 5.08 17.80
#